data_AF-A0A6P2CRQ9-F1
#
_entry.id   AF-A0A6P2CRQ9-F1
#
_cell.length_a   1.000
_cell.length_b   1.000
_cell.length_c   1.000
_cell.angle_alpha   90.00
_cell.angle_beta   90.00
_cell.angle_gamma   90.00
#
_symmetry.space_group_name_H-M   'P 1'
#
loop_
_entity.id
_entity.type
_entity.pdbx_description
1 polymer ?
#
loop_
_entity_poly.entity_id
_entity_poly.type
_entity_poly.pdbx_seq_one_letter_code
_entity_poly.pdbx_strand_id
1 'polypeptide(L)'
;MPYDMQIDRSNPGCIVFLVDLSNSMLDGIAGTQRAKMDTVSTAINRFFQELITSCEKGEEKPRNYFDVGLIGYTTDANGVAIVRPLFQGALSGRDLVSISELYDTPLEIEQRRKKEFVDDGAGGLTEMERQIAFPVWFRSPAQGEMFGTPMCTALGYCKQVIQTWIDAHSGSFPPMVINLTDGESTDGVPVPFAEELKGLATADGNVLLFNCHLSGRDAQPVFLPPTEAQLPDEYARDLFGMSSPLPDKLRHMAEVKGISAPLGCKAMAFNADAVSLLKLLNVGTQVVAAATLPPHLR
;
A
#
# COMPACT_ATOMS: atom_id res chain seq x y z
N MET A 1 -9.00 17.61 -15.29
CA MET A 1 -8.63 16.39 -16.04
C MET A 1 -8.86 15.22 -15.10
N PRO A 2 -8.86 13.94 -15.52
CA PRO A 2 -8.93 12.87 -14.54
C PRO A 2 -7.69 12.89 -13.64
N TYR A 3 -7.86 12.47 -12.39
CA TYR A 3 -6.86 12.42 -11.34
C TYR A 3 -6.37 13.80 -10.88
N ASP A 4 -7.23 14.83 -10.95
CA ASP A 4 -6.90 16.17 -10.51
C ASP A 4 -7.54 16.55 -9.17
N MET A 5 -8.60 15.85 -8.74
CA MET A 5 -9.36 16.19 -7.54
C MET A 5 -8.45 16.24 -6.33
N GLN A 6 -8.62 17.29 -5.53
CA GLN A 6 -7.90 17.45 -4.29
C GLN A 6 -8.61 16.66 -3.20
N ILE A 7 -7.83 15.94 -2.41
CA ILE A 7 -8.34 15.24 -1.22
C ILE A 7 -8.46 16.25 -0.07
N ASP A 8 -9.64 16.31 0.51
CA ASP A 8 -9.96 17.15 1.66
C ASP A 8 -11.06 16.51 2.54
N ARG A 9 -11.67 17.28 3.46
CA ARG A 9 -12.71 16.75 4.37
C ARG A 9 -14.04 16.49 3.67
N SER A 10 -14.32 17.22 2.59
CA SER A 10 -15.55 17.09 1.81
C SER A 10 -15.41 16.03 0.71
N ASN A 11 -14.18 15.81 0.24
CA ASN A 11 -13.82 14.82 -0.77
C ASN A 11 -12.67 13.95 -0.23
N PRO A 12 -12.95 13.01 0.69
CA PRO A 12 -11.91 12.13 1.23
C PRO A 12 -11.35 11.21 0.13
N GLY A 13 -10.09 10.82 0.25
CA GLY A 13 -9.50 9.76 -0.56
C GLY A 13 -9.76 8.37 0.05
N CYS A 14 -9.60 7.32 -0.76
CA CYS A 14 -9.72 5.94 -0.30
C CYS A 14 -8.52 5.12 -0.71
N ILE A 15 -7.94 4.40 0.24
CA ILE A 15 -6.77 3.53 0.02
C ILE A 15 -7.10 2.15 0.58
N VAL A 16 -7.03 1.12 -0.25
CA VAL A 16 -7.29 -0.27 0.17
C VAL A 16 -6.06 -1.12 -0.06
N PHE A 17 -5.58 -1.77 0.98
CA PHE A 17 -4.53 -2.78 0.89
C PHE A 17 -5.15 -4.16 0.71
N LEU A 18 -4.73 -4.87 -0.33
CA LEU A 18 -4.94 -6.30 -0.47
C LEU A 18 -3.64 -7.01 -0.09
N VAL A 19 -3.70 -7.83 0.94
CA VAL A 19 -2.53 -8.51 1.51
C VAL A 19 -2.66 -10.00 1.27
N ASP A 20 -1.76 -10.53 0.47
CA ASP A 20 -1.58 -11.96 0.29
C ASP A 20 -1.12 -12.59 1.61
N LEU A 21 -1.88 -13.58 2.08
CA LEU A 21 -1.59 -14.34 3.30
C LEU A 21 -1.33 -15.81 2.97
N SER A 22 -0.81 -16.09 1.77
CA SER A 22 -0.42 -17.44 1.35
C SER A 22 0.84 -17.94 2.05
N ASN A 23 1.09 -19.24 1.94
CA ASN A 23 2.24 -19.90 2.55
C ASN A 23 3.58 -19.32 2.05
N SER A 24 3.66 -18.96 0.76
CA SER A 24 4.87 -18.40 0.14
C SER A 24 5.24 -17.01 0.68
N MET A 25 4.32 -16.33 1.37
CA MET A 25 4.60 -15.09 2.10
C MET A 25 5.41 -15.32 3.38
N LEU A 26 5.55 -16.57 3.83
CA LEU A 26 6.47 -16.97 4.90
C LEU A 26 7.92 -17.11 4.40
N ASP A 27 8.13 -17.19 3.09
CA ASP A 27 9.47 -17.31 2.51
C ASP A 27 10.27 -16.03 2.67
N GLY A 28 11.59 -16.17 2.52
CA GLY A 28 12.53 -15.07 2.48
C GLY A 28 12.23 -14.02 1.41
N ILE A 29 12.38 -12.74 1.73
CA ILE A 29 12.31 -11.64 0.76
C ILE A 29 13.69 -11.27 0.23
N ALA A 30 13.81 -11.00 -1.08
CA ALA A 30 15.02 -10.45 -1.71
C ALA A 30 16.33 -11.19 -1.33
N GLY A 31 16.30 -12.53 -1.26
CA GLY A 31 17.45 -13.36 -0.86
C GLY A 31 17.78 -13.35 0.65
N THR A 32 16.97 -12.68 1.48
CA THR A 32 17.13 -12.64 2.94
C THR A 32 16.35 -13.76 3.63
N GLN A 33 16.68 -14.06 4.89
CA GLN A 33 15.93 -15.01 5.74
C GLN A 33 14.67 -14.39 6.38
N ARG A 34 14.42 -13.10 6.15
CA ARG A 34 13.26 -12.42 6.71
C ARG A 34 12.03 -12.76 5.87
N ALA A 35 10.94 -13.17 6.52
CA ALA A 35 9.70 -13.45 5.83
C ALA A 35 9.18 -12.22 5.05
N LYS A 36 8.65 -12.43 3.84
CA LYS A 36 7.97 -11.37 3.07
C LYS A 36 6.86 -10.73 3.91
N MET A 37 6.08 -11.54 4.63
CA MET A 37 5.00 -11.09 5.49
C MET A 37 5.46 -10.13 6.61
N ASP A 38 6.60 -10.39 7.25
CA ASP A 38 7.14 -9.47 8.27
C ASP A 38 7.53 -8.10 7.69
N THR A 39 7.96 -8.10 6.43
CA THR A 39 8.29 -6.88 5.69
C THR A 39 7.03 -6.11 5.35
N VAL A 40 6.00 -6.80 4.87
CA VAL A 40 4.67 -6.24 4.59
C VAL A 40 4.03 -5.66 5.85
N SER A 41 3.96 -6.40 6.96
CA SER A 41 3.41 -5.89 8.21
C SER A 41 4.16 -4.65 8.70
N THR A 42 5.49 -4.63 8.60
CA THR A 42 6.27 -3.44 8.99
C THR A 42 5.97 -2.25 8.08
N ALA A 43 5.87 -2.46 6.77
CA ALA A 43 5.62 -1.40 5.81
C ALA A 43 4.20 -0.83 5.93
N ILE A 44 3.18 -1.65 6.13
CA ILE A 44 1.79 -1.20 6.35
C ILE A 44 1.71 -0.34 7.62
N ASN A 45 2.27 -0.79 8.74
CA ASN A 45 2.24 -0.03 9.99
C ASN A 45 2.98 1.31 9.86
N ARG A 46 4.14 1.34 9.18
CA ARG A 46 4.85 2.60 8.88
C ARG A 46 4.03 3.52 7.99
N PHE A 47 3.38 2.95 6.98
CA PHE A 47 2.56 3.73 6.06
C PHE A 47 1.37 4.36 6.77
N PHE A 48 0.67 3.62 7.64
CA PHE A 48 -0.42 4.17 8.45
C PHE A 48 0.06 5.29 9.35
N GLN A 49 1.21 5.12 10.01
CA GLN A 49 1.82 6.18 10.80
C GLN A 49 2.13 7.43 9.95
N GLU A 50 2.75 7.27 8.78
CA GLU A 50 3.06 8.37 7.86
C GLU A 50 1.78 9.07 7.35
N LEU A 51 0.75 8.28 7.01
CA LEU A 51 -0.54 8.78 6.53
C LEU A 51 -1.25 9.61 7.61
N ILE A 52 -1.29 9.11 8.84
CA ILE A 52 -1.83 9.80 10.02
C ILE A 52 -1.10 11.14 10.22
N THR A 53 0.23 11.12 10.31
CA THR A 53 1.04 12.33 10.51
C THR A 53 0.84 13.35 9.39
N SER A 54 0.67 12.90 8.14
CA SER A 54 0.39 13.80 7.01
C SER A 54 -0.98 14.52 7.14
N CYS A 55 -1.90 13.96 7.91
CA CYS A 55 -3.26 14.46 8.13
C CYS A 55 -3.42 15.30 9.40
N GLU A 56 -2.47 15.29 10.34
CA GLU A 56 -2.53 16.04 11.61
C GLU A 56 -2.64 17.56 11.41
N LYS A 57 -2.00 18.14 10.38
CA LYS A 57 -2.12 19.57 9.97
C LYS A 57 -2.11 20.60 11.13
N GLY A 58 -1.45 20.27 12.26
CA GLY A 58 -1.37 21.12 13.45
C GLY A 58 -2.59 21.09 14.38
N GLU A 59 -3.51 20.15 14.21
CA GLU A 59 -4.69 19.92 15.07
C GLU A 59 -4.44 18.77 16.06
N GLU A 60 -5.28 18.65 17.09
CA GLU A 60 -5.20 17.58 18.11
C GLU A 60 -5.50 16.19 17.53
N LYS A 61 -6.29 16.14 16.45
CA LYS A 61 -6.62 14.92 15.72
C LYS A 61 -6.37 15.10 14.23
N PRO A 62 -6.01 14.03 13.50
CA PRO A 62 -5.87 14.10 12.06
C PRO A 62 -7.19 14.46 11.39
N ARG A 63 -7.10 15.25 10.31
CA ARG A 63 -8.25 15.55 9.48
C ARG A 63 -8.67 14.27 8.74
N ASN A 64 -9.97 14.00 8.70
CA ASN A 64 -10.55 12.88 7.93
C ASN A 64 -10.44 13.10 6.42
N TYR A 65 -9.21 13.01 5.93
CA TYR A 65 -8.85 13.09 4.52
C TYR A 65 -8.82 11.73 3.85
N PHE A 66 -8.78 10.64 4.62
CA PHE A 66 -8.71 9.30 4.07
C PHE A 66 -9.58 8.32 4.82
N ASP A 67 -10.20 7.43 4.04
CA ASP A 67 -10.65 6.12 4.48
C ASP A 67 -9.63 5.06 4.03
N VAL A 68 -9.36 4.10 4.91
CA VAL A 68 -8.33 3.09 4.72
C VAL A 68 -8.93 1.71 4.90
N GLY A 69 -8.67 0.82 3.94
CA GLY A 69 -8.99 -0.59 4.01
C GLY A 69 -7.75 -1.44 4.14
N LEU A 70 -7.85 -2.50 4.93
CA LEU A 70 -6.82 -3.51 5.06
C LEU A 70 -7.47 -4.88 4.98
N ILE A 71 -7.36 -5.54 3.83
CA ILE A 71 -8.04 -6.79 3.50
C ILE A 71 -6.99 -7.83 3.20
N GLY A 72 -7.11 -9.00 3.82
CA GLY A 72 -6.24 -10.13 3.58
C GLY A 72 -6.95 -11.25 2.88
N TYR A 73 -6.20 -12.03 2.10
CA TYR A 73 -6.72 -13.19 1.40
C TYR A 73 -5.79 -14.40 1.52
N THR A 74 -6.38 -15.56 1.78
CA THR A 74 -5.74 -16.87 1.92
C THR A 74 -6.78 -17.96 1.62
N THR A 75 -6.42 -19.23 1.59
CA THR A 75 -7.41 -20.33 1.66
C THR A 75 -7.46 -20.94 3.06
N ASP A 76 -8.49 -21.72 3.36
CA ASP A 76 -8.41 -22.70 4.44
C ASP A 76 -7.54 -23.90 4.02
N ALA A 77 -7.37 -24.87 4.93
CA ALA A 77 -6.63 -26.10 4.68
C ALA A 77 -7.27 -27.00 3.58
N ASN A 78 -8.52 -26.75 3.20
CA ASN A 78 -9.24 -27.47 2.14
C ASN A 78 -9.24 -26.72 0.80
N GLY A 79 -8.56 -25.56 0.72
CA GLY A 79 -8.52 -24.73 -0.48
C GLY A 79 -9.73 -23.80 -0.66
N VAL A 80 -10.58 -23.64 0.36
CA VAL A 80 -11.71 -22.69 0.31
C VAL A 80 -11.19 -21.28 0.53
N ALA A 81 -11.49 -20.36 -0.39
CA ALA A 81 -11.05 -18.98 -0.30
C ALA A 81 -11.60 -18.27 0.96
N ILE A 82 -10.71 -17.57 1.66
CA ILE A 82 -11.00 -16.71 2.80
C ILE A 82 -10.49 -15.31 2.45
N VAL A 83 -11.41 -14.35 2.36
CA VAL A 83 -11.10 -12.93 2.22
C VAL A 83 -11.74 -12.20 3.38
N ARG A 84 -10.96 -11.42 4.13
CA ARG A 84 -11.44 -10.73 5.34
C ARG A 84 -10.66 -9.45 5.64
N PRO A 85 -11.26 -8.48 6.34
CA PRO A 85 -10.50 -7.41 6.96
C PRO A 85 -9.44 -7.92 7.93
N LEU A 86 -8.28 -7.27 7.97
CA LEU A 86 -7.17 -7.62 8.87
C LEU A 86 -6.97 -6.62 10.00
N PHE A 87 -7.83 -5.60 10.10
CA PHE A 87 -7.84 -4.78 11.30
C PHE A 87 -8.12 -5.65 12.53
N GLN A 88 -7.40 -5.36 13.62
CA GLN A 88 -7.47 -6.10 14.88
C GLN A 88 -7.99 -5.20 16.00
N GLY A 89 -8.32 -5.79 17.15
CA GLY A 89 -8.81 -5.04 18.31
C GLY A 89 -10.13 -4.33 18.04
N ALA A 90 -10.21 -3.03 18.36
CA ALA A 90 -11.43 -2.23 18.23
C ALA A 90 -11.94 -2.07 16.80
N LEU A 91 -11.06 -2.26 15.80
CA LEU A 91 -11.39 -2.14 14.38
C LEU A 91 -11.69 -3.49 13.71
N SER A 92 -11.74 -4.58 14.49
CA SER A 92 -11.97 -5.93 13.96
C SER A 92 -13.26 -6.03 13.14
N GLY A 93 -13.16 -6.66 11.97
CA GLY A 93 -14.30 -6.88 11.06
C GLY A 93 -14.73 -5.67 10.23
N ARG A 94 -14.01 -4.55 10.30
CA ARG A 94 -14.31 -3.34 9.50
C ARG A 94 -13.59 -3.38 8.16
N ASP A 95 -14.29 -3.26 7.05
CA ASP A 95 -13.66 -3.19 5.72
C ASP A 95 -12.88 -1.89 5.49
N LEU A 96 -13.47 -0.77 5.93
CA LEU A 96 -12.92 0.58 5.83
C LEU A 96 -13.03 1.29 7.18
N VAL A 97 -11.99 2.02 7.51
CA VAL A 97 -11.91 2.89 8.71
C VAL A 97 -11.38 4.26 8.30
N SER A 98 -11.88 5.30 8.95
CA SER A 98 -11.34 6.65 8.74
C SER A 98 -9.94 6.79 9.35
N ILE A 99 -9.16 7.75 8.85
CA ILE A 99 -7.83 8.04 9.42
C ILE A 99 -7.88 8.47 10.90
N SER A 100 -8.98 9.09 11.35
CA SER A 100 -9.18 9.38 12.78
C SER A 100 -9.42 8.12 13.61
N GLU A 101 -10.24 7.18 13.13
CA GLU A 101 -10.43 5.89 13.81
C GLU A 101 -9.09 5.15 13.91
N LEU A 102 -8.29 5.15 12.83
CA LEU A 102 -6.98 4.55 12.82
C LEU A 102 -6.04 5.20 13.85
N TYR A 103 -6.01 6.54 13.94
CA TYR A 103 -5.24 7.27 14.94
C TYR A 103 -5.65 6.92 16.38
N ASP A 104 -6.94 6.85 16.67
CA ASP A 104 -7.46 6.61 18.01
C ASP A 104 -7.27 5.15 18.49
N THR A 105 -7.07 4.20 17.56
CA THR A 105 -7.15 2.76 17.86
C THR A 105 -5.97 1.92 17.34
N PRO A 106 -4.71 2.24 17.68
CA PRO A 106 -3.62 1.30 17.49
C PRO A 106 -3.87 0.03 18.33
N LEU A 107 -3.51 -1.14 17.79
CA LEU A 107 -3.55 -2.40 18.53
C LEU A 107 -2.60 -2.35 19.73
N GLU A 108 -1.41 -1.80 19.51
CA GLU A 108 -0.37 -1.63 20.51
C GLU A 108 0.68 -0.61 20.06
N ILE A 109 1.51 -0.17 21.00
CA ILE A 109 2.67 0.69 20.73
C ILE A 109 3.93 -0.08 21.18
N GLU A 110 4.69 -0.56 20.21
CA GLU A 110 5.96 -1.23 20.47
C GLU A 110 7.09 -0.23 20.76
N GLN A 111 8.07 -0.64 21.56
CA GLN A 111 9.33 0.09 21.70
C GLN A 111 10.38 -0.58 20.82
N ARG A 112 10.78 0.09 19.74
CA ARG A 112 11.79 -0.42 18.79
C ARG A 112 13.10 0.32 18.93
N ARG A 113 14.22 -0.35 18.67
CA ARG A 113 15.53 0.31 18.59
C ARG A 113 15.80 0.73 17.14
N LYS A 114 16.07 2.01 16.95
CA LYS A 114 16.51 2.57 15.67
C LYS A 114 17.95 3.03 15.81
N LYS A 115 18.81 2.56 14.90
CA LYS A 115 20.16 3.07 14.71
C LYS A 115 20.08 4.34 13.87
N GLU A 116 20.65 5.42 14.37
CA GLU A 116 20.67 6.71 13.71
C GLU A 116 22.10 7.26 13.72
N PHE A 117 22.55 7.75 12.58
CA PHE A 117 23.85 8.40 12.45
C PHE A 117 23.68 9.88 12.76
N VAL A 118 24.31 10.33 13.83
CA VAL A 118 24.25 11.71 14.29
C VAL A 118 25.62 12.35 14.11
N ASP A 119 25.65 13.61 13.68
CA ASP A 119 26.89 14.38 13.60
C ASP A 119 27.56 14.41 14.98
N ASP A 120 28.83 14.02 15.02
CA ASP A 120 29.63 13.94 16.24
C ASP A 120 30.24 15.29 16.65
N GLY A 121 30.00 16.35 15.87
CA GLY A 121 30.53 17.68 16.10
C GLY A 121 32.02 17.82 15.77
N ALA A 122 32.68 16.76 15.29
CA ALA A 122 34.06 16.71 14.84
C ALA A 122 34.17 16.46 13.32
N GLY A 123 33.05 16.51 12.59
CA GLY A 123 32.97 16.26 11.16
C GLY A 123 32.81 14.78 10.79
N GLY A 124 32.50 13.92 11.77
CA GLY A 124 32.16 12.52 11.59
C GLY A 124 30.70 12.20 11.93
N LEU A 125 30.32 10.95 11.72
CA LEU A 125 29.00 10.42 12.07
C LEU A 125 29.17 9.37 13.17
N THR A 126 28.50 9.54 14.29
CA THR A 126 28.41 8.53 15.36
C THR A 126 27.10 7.77 15.26
N GLU A 127 27.17 6.45 15.32
CA GLU A 127 26.00 5.58 15.40
C GLU A 127 25.41 5.63 16.82
N MET A 128 24.17 6.09 16.96
CA MET A 128 23.42 6.07 18.20
C MET A 128 22.20 5.16 18.10
N GLU A 129 22.00 4.31 19.12
CA GLU A 129 20.75 3.56 19.28
C GLU A 129 19.74 4.40 20.07
N ARG A 130 18.59 4.68 19.46
CA ARG A 130 17.45 5.33 20.12
C ARG A 130 16.26 4.39 20.21
N GLN A 131 15.56 4.43 21.34
CA GLN A 131 14.25 3.80 21.45
C GLN A 131 13.21 4.71 20.78
N ILE A 132 12.40 4.13 19.89
CA ILE A 132 11.31 4.81 19.20
C ILE A 132 10.00 4.08 19.49
N ALA A 133 8.93 4.86 19.68
CA ALA A 133 7.58 4.33 19.70
C ALA A 133 7.17 3.94 18.27
N PHE A 134 6.71 2.70 18.12
CA PHE A 134 6.25 2.15 16.86
C PHE A 134 4.80 1.65 17.01
N PRO A 135 3.81 2.45 16.61
CA PRO A 135 2.42 2.02 16.65
C PRO A 135 2.17 0.88 15.66
N VAL A 136 1.36 -0.10 16.09
CA VAL A 136 1.01 -1.28 15.32
C VAL A 136 -0.52 -1.36 15.20
N TRP A 137 -1.01 -1.52 13.99
CA TRP A 137 -2.42 -1.77 13.65
C TRP A 137 -2.64 -3.15 13.06
N PHE A 138 -1.57 -3.73 12.49
CA PHE A 138 -1.61 -5.02 11.83
C PHE A 138 -0.43 -5.90 12.27
N ARG A 139 -0.76 -7.12 12.72
CA ARG A 139 0.19 -8.22 12.89
C ARG A 139 -0.09 -9.33 11.90
N SER A 140 0.98 -9.91 11.37
CA SER A 140 0.90 -11.13 10.56
C SER A 140 0.08 -12.21 11.28
N PRO A 141 -0.81 -12.93 10.56
CA PRO A 141 -1.42 -14.15 11.07
C PRO A 141 -0.37 -15.21 11.46
N ALA A 142 -0.81 -16.23 12.19
CA ALA A 142 0.03 -17.39 12.46
C ALA A 142 0.27 -18.21 11.18
N GLN A 143 1.42 -18.89 11.10
CA GLN A 143 1.78 -19.72 9.94
C GLN A 143 0.72 -20.77 9.59
N GLY A 144 0.02 -21.31 10.59
CA GLY A 144 -1.06 -22.30 10.39
C GLY A 144 -2.37 -21.73 9.81
N GLU A 145 -2.44 -20.43 9.55
CA GLU A 145 -3.57 -19.75 8.90
C GLU A 145 -3.25 -19.31 7.46
N MET A 146 -2.05 -19.63 6.95
CA MET A 146 -1.52 -19.13 5.68
C MET A 146 -1.34 -20.25 4.66
N PHE A 147 -2.17 -20.25 3.60
CA PHE A 147 -2.29 -21.35 2.66
C PHE A 147 -2.22 -20.88 1.20
N GLY A 148 -3.29 -20.97 0.41
CA GLY A 148 -3.30 -20.58 -1.00
C GLY A 148 -3.54 -19.09 -1.21
N THR A 149 -3.59 -18.70 -2.48
CA THR A 149 -3.62 -17.30 -2.94
C THR A 149 -4.88 -17.07 -3.79
N PRO A 150 -6.08 -16.94 -3.20
CA PRO A 150 -7.32 -16.77 -3.94
C PRO A 150 -7.50 -15.32 -4.43
N MET A 151 -6.65 -14.92 -5.38
CA MET A 151 -6.53 -13.54 -5.85
C MET A 151 -7.77 -13.08 -6.62
N CYS A 152 -8.41 -13.96 -7.40
CA CYS A 152 -9.64 -13.62 -8.12
C CYS A 152 -10.75 -13.25 -7.13
N THR A 153 -10.90 -14.07 -6.08
CA THR A 153 -11.87 -13.85 -5.00
C THR A 153 -11.56 -12.56 -4.24
N ALA A 154 -10.28 -12.28 -3.96
CA ALA A 154 -9.84 -11.06 -3.27
C ALA A 154 -10.15 -9.79 -4.08
N LEU A 155 -9.89 -9.79 -5.39
CA LEU A 155 -10.21 -8.68 -6.28
C LEU A 155 -11.73 -8.46 -6.38
N GLY A 156 -12.51 -9.53 -6.44
CA GLY A 156 -13.98 -9.48 -6.42
C GLY A 156 -14.54 -8.88 -5.12
N TYR A 157 -13.99 -9.27 -3.97
CA TYR A 157 -14.35 -8.69 -2.66
C TYR A 157 -13.98 -7.20 -2.60
N CYS A 158 -12.76 -6.85 -3.02
CA CYS A 158 -12.28 -5.46 -3.05
C CYS A 158 -13.18 -4.56 -3.91
N LYS A 159 -13.62 -5.06 -5.06
CA LYS A 159 -14.56 -4.36 -5.94
C LYS A 159 -15.86 -4.01 -5.22
N GLN A 160 -16.42 -4.91 -4.40
CA GLN A 160 -17.65 -4.64 -3.64
C GLN A 160 -17.46 -3.55 -2.59
N VAL A 161 -16.35 -3.62 -1.83
CA VAL A 161 -15.98 -2.61 -0.83
C VAL A 161 -15.82 -1.24 -1.49
N ILE A 162 -15.10 -1.19 -2.61
CA ILE A 162 -14.83 0.06 -3.32
C ILE A 162 -16.06 0.63 -4.00
N GLN A 163 -16.92 -0.20 -4.61
CA GLN A 163 -18.18 0.26 -5.18
C GLN A 163 -19.02 0.96 -4.11
N THR A 164 -19.16 0.34 -2.93
CA THR A 164 -19.91 0.90 -1.80
C THR A 164 -19.35 2.26 -1.38
N TRP A 165 -18.02 2.40 -1.35
CA TRP A 165 -17.37 3.67 -1.01
C TRP A 165 -17.59 4.73 -2.10
N ILE A 166 -17.46 4.37 -3.38
CA ILE A 166 -17.66 5.27 -4.53
C ILE A 166 -19.10 5.79 -4.58
N ASP A 167 -20.08 4.93 -4.30
CA ASP A 167 -21.50 5.33 -4.29
C ASP A 167 -21.76 6.46 -3.26
N ALA A 168 -21.02 6.46 -2.15
CA ALA A 168 -21.07 7.51 -1.14
C ALA A 168 -20.16 8.73 -1.45
N HIS A 169 -19.11 8.56 -2.26
CA HIS A 169 -18.06 9.55 -2.50
C HIS A 169 -17.76 9.77 -4.00
N SER A 170 -18.80 9.83 -4.82
CA SER A 170 -18.66 9.91 -6.28
C SER A 170 -17.86 11.13 -6.78
N GLY A 171 -17.78 12.20 -5.99
CA GLY A 171 -16.99 13.41 -6.30
C GLY A 171 -15.51 13.35 -5.88
N SER A 172 -15.08 12.31 -5.17
CA SER A 172 -13.73 12.21 -4.63
C SER A 172 -12.69 11.79 -5.68
N PHE A 173 -11.41 11.97 -5.33
CA PHE A 173 -10.32 11.30 -6.04
C PHE A 173 -10.55 9.78 -6.06
N PRO A 174 -10.30 9.08 -7.18
CA PRO A 174 -10.61 7.67 -7.30
C PRO A 174 -9.83 6.81 -6.29
N PRO A 175 -10.44 5.73 -5.76
CA PRO A 175 -9.76 4.83 -4.83
C PRO A 175 -8.47 4.24 -5.39
N MET A 176 -7.51 4.04 -4.50
CA MET A 176 -6.24 3.39 -4.79
C MET A 176 -6.18 2.04 -4.09
N VAL A 177 -6.00 0.98 -4.87
CA VAL A 177 -5.86 -0.39 -4.38
C VAL A 177 -4.40 -0.78 -4.47
N ILE A 178 -3.79 -1.21 -3.38
CA ILE A 178 -2.43 -1.75 -3.38
C ILE A 178 -2.47 -3.23 -3.02
N ASN A 179 -2.18 -4.07 -4.01
CA ASN A 179 -2.06 -5.50 -3.86
C ASN A 179 -0.61 -5.91 -3.57
N LEU A 180 -0.40 -6.59 -2.44
CA LEU A 180 0.89 -7.06 -1.94
C LEU A 180 0.91 -8.58 -2.02
N THR A 181 1.68 -9.13 -2.95
CA THR A 181 1.65 -10.57 -3.27
C THR A 181 2.97 -11.01 -3.90
N ASP A 182 3.24 -12.31 -3.91
CA ASP A 182 4.28 -12.92 -4.75
C ASP A 182 3.73 -13.54 -6.06
N GLY A 183 2.46 -13.30 -6.37
CA GLY A 183 1.92 -13.28 -7.73
C GLY A 183 1.31 -14.58 -8.25
N GLU A 184 1.36 -15.69 -7.51
CA GLU A 184 0.79 -16.97 -7.94
C GLU A 184 -0.67 -17.11 -7.52
N SER A 185 -1.63 -16.82 -8.41
CA SER A 185 -3.06 -17.00 -8.14
C SER A 185 -3.47 -18.48 -8.16
N THR A 186 -4.12 -18.96 -7.10
CA THR A 186 -4.54 -20.36 -6.96
C THR A 186 -6.03 -20.60 -7.25
N ASP A 187 -6.81 -19.55 -7.51
CA ASP A 187 -8.27 -19.64 -7.74
C ASP A 187 -8.70 -19.26 -9.18
N GLY A 188 -7.73 -19.13 -10.10
CA GLY A 188 -7.98 -18.88 -11.51
C GLY A 188 -7.14 -17.74 -12.08
N VAL A 189 -7.55 -17.23 -13.25
CA VAL A 189 -6.89 -16.11 -13.94
C VAL A 189 -7.41 -14.78 -13.36
N PRO A 190 -6.57 -13.96 -12.71
CA PRO A 190 -7.02 -12.76 -12.00
C PRO A 190 -7.28 -11.54 -12.90
N VAL A 191 -6.77 -11.55 -14.14
CA VAL A 191 -6.83 -10.39 -15.06
C VAL A 191 -8.25 -9.85 -15.27
N PRO A 192 -9.29 -10.66 -15.55
CA PRO A 192 -10.66 -10.13 -15.71
C PRO A 192 -11.17 -9.42 -14.47
N PHE A 193 -10.89 -9.95 -13.27
CA PHE A 193 -11.30 -9.34 -12.00
C PHE A 193 -10.55 -8.02 -11.73
N ALA A 194 -9.28 -7.95 -12.11
CA ALA A 194 -8.50 -6.73 -12.04
C ALA A 194 -9.04 -5.65 -12.99
N GLU A 195 -9.44 -6.02 -14.22
CA GLU A 195 -10.07 -5.10 -15.16
C GLU A 195 -11.45 -4.63 -14.66
N GLU A 196 -12.25 -5.51 -14.07
CA GLU A 196 -13.52 -5.12 -13.45
C GLU A 196 -13.35 -4.14 -12.28
N LEU A 197 -12.33 -4.35 -11.45
CA LEU A 197 -11.99 -3.46 -10.34
C LEU A 197 -11.53 -2.09 -10.84
N LYS A 198 -10.61 -2.04 -11.81
CA LYS A 198 -10.15 -0.80 -12.46
C LYS A 198 -11.26 -0.11 -13.26
N GLY A 199 -12.26 -0.86 -13.71
CA GLY A 199 -13.43 -0.33 -14.41
C GLY A 199 -14.31 0.55 -13.53
N LEU A 200 -14.22 0.43 -12.21
CA LEU A 200 -14.88 1.33 -11.27
C LEU A 200 -14.30 2.75 -11.37
N ALA A 201 -15.13 3.76 -11.15
CA ALA A 201 -14.71 5.15 -11.30
C ALA A 201 -15.48 6.11 -10.37
N THR A 202 -14.79 7.16 -9.93
CA THR A 202 -15.41 8.39 -9.43
C THR A 202 -15.53 9.39 -10.58
N ALA A 203 -16.07 10.58 -10.31
CA ALA A 203 -16.10 11.69 -11.26
C ALA A 203 -14.70 12.17 -11.69
N ASP A 204 -13.66 11.82 -10.92
CA ASP A 204 -12.27 12.21 -11.19
C ASP A 204 -11.44 11.07 -11.83
N GLY A 205 -12.04 9.94 -12.18
CA GLY A 205 -11.35 8.90 -12.96
C GLY A 205 -11.54 7.50 -12.41
N ASN A 206 -10.81 6.56 -13.01
CA ASN A 206 -10.90 5.14 -12.70
C ASN A 206 -10.06 4.76 -11.47
N VAL A 207 -10.51 3.73 -10.74
CA VAL A 207 -9.76 3.11 -9.64
C VAL A 207 -8.35 2.73 -10.11
N LEU A 208 -7.36 3.03 -9.27
CA LEU A 208 -5.95 2.72 -9.55
C LEU A 208 -5.54 1.45 -8.79
N LEU A 209 -5.32 0.36 -9.52
CA LEU A 209 -4.70 -0.85 -9.00
C LEU A 209 -3.17 -0.78 -9.11
N PHE A 210 -2.51 -0.83 -7.96
CA PHE A 210 -1.08 -0.95 -7.77
C PHE A 210 -0.74 -2.40 -7.40
N ASN A 211 0.21 -3.03 -8.09
CA ASN A 211 0.74 -4.34 -7.67
C ASN A 211 2.17 -4.21 -7.15
N CYS A 212 2.42 -4.77 -5.97
CA CYS A 212 3.76 -4.93 -5.42
C CYS A 212 4.12 -6.41 -5.39
N HIS A 213 5.03 -6.81 -6.27
CA HIS A 213 5.54 -8.17 -6.36
C HIS A 213 6.68 -8.41 -5.35
N LEU A 214 6.46 -9.32 -4.41
CA LEU A 214 7.38 -9.68 -3.33
C LEU A 214 8.18 -10.93 -3.70
N SER A 215 9.28 -10.76 -4.42
CA SER A 215 10.12 -11.88 -4.84
C SER A 215 11.09 -12.33 -3.74
N GLY A 216 11.35 -13.64 -3.66
CA GLY A 216 12.46 -14.18 -2.87
C GLY A 216 13.82 -14.09 -3.58
N ARG A 217 13.84 -13.72 -4.87
CA ARG A 217 15.08 -13.62 -5.65
C ARG A 217 15.85 -12.35 -5.28
N ASP A 218 17.18 -12.47 -5.20
CA ASP A 218 18.06 -11.31 -5.13
C ASP A 218 18.17 -10.67 -6.53
N ALA A 219 17.26 -9.74 -6.81
CA ALA A 219 17.17 -9.02 -8.07
C ALA A 219 17.02 -7.52 -7.80
N GLN A 220 17.48 -6.70 -8.75
CA GLN A 220 17.38 -5.25 -8.61
C GLN A 220 15.90 -4.83 -8.50
N PRO A 221 15.54 -4.02 -7.49
CA PRO A 221 14.19 -3.50 -7.36
C PRO A 221 13.80 -2.69 -8.59
N VAL A 222 12.58 -2.89 -9.08
CA VAL A 222 12.03 -2.13 -10.21
C VAL A 222 10.81 -1.36 -9.72
N PHE A 223 10.77 -0.05 -9.99
CA PHE A 223 9.64 0.82 -9.67
C PHE A 223 9.10 1.42 -10.93
N LEU A 224 7.77 1.47 -11.01
CA LEU A 224 7.05 2.14 -12.08
C LEU A 224 7.58 1.75 -13.47
N PRO A 225 7.68 0.43 -13.78
CA PRO A 225 8.22 -0.01 -15.06
C PRO A 225 7.36 0.51 -16.23
N PRO A 226 7.96 1.00 -17.33
CA PRO A 226 7.22 1.32 -18.56
C PRO A 226 6.93 0.08 -19.41
N THR A 227 7.64 -1.02 -19.19
CA THR A 227 7.55 -2.24 -20.01
C THR A 227 7.79 -3.49 -19.17
N GLU A 228 7.12 -4.58 -19.51
CA GLU A 228 7.32 -5.90 -18.90
C GLU A 228 8.71 -6.52 -19.14
N ALA A 229 9.46 -6.03 -20.14
CA ALA A 229 10.79 -6.54 -20.48
C ALA A 229 11.82 -6.41 -19.33
N GLN A 230 11.55 -5.54 -18.36
CA GLN A 230 12.38 -5.33 -17.18
C GLN A 230 12.07 -6.33 -16.05
N LEU A 231 11.06 -7.20 -16.22
CA LEU A 231 10.56 -8.08 -15.18
C LEU A 231 11.12 -9.51 -15.32
N PRO A 232 11.60 -10.11 -14.22
CA PRO A 232 12.42 -11.32 -14.29
C PRO A 232 11.64 -12.64 -14.28
N ASP A 233 10.34 -12.63 -14.04
CA ASP A 233 9.49 -13.82 -13.99
C ASP A 233 8.08 -13.56 -14.54
N GLU A 234 7.35 -14.64 -14.82
CA GLU A 234 6.02 -14.59 -15.46
C GLU A 234 4.97 -13.98 -14.52
N TYR A 235 5.03 -14.28 -13.22
CA TYR A 235 4.14 -13.70 -12.22
C TYR A 235 4.26 -12.17 -12.16
N ALA A 236 5.48 -11.64 -12.25
CA ALA A 236 5.69 -10.20 -12.36
C ALA A 236 5.05 -9.62 -13.62
N ARG A 237 5.09 -10.33 -14.76
CA ARG A 237 4.45 -9.85 -16.00
C ARG A 237 2.93 -9.86 -15.92
N ASP A 238 2.33 -10.85 -15.26
CA ASP A 238 0.89 -10.87 -15.01
C ASP A 238 0.46 -9.71 -14.11
N LEU A 239 1.19 -9.49 -13.02
CA LEU A 239 0.98 -8.34 -12.12
C LEU A 239 1.18 -7.00 -12.86
N PHE A 240 2.13 -6.92 -13.78
CA PHE A 240 2.33 -5.74 -14.65
C PHE A 240 1.12 -5.49 -15.54
N GLY A 241 0.60 -6.52 -16.20
CA GLY A 241 -0.59 -6.44 -17.05
C GLY A 241 -1.81 -5.94 -16.27
N MET A 242 -2.00 -6.43 -15.05
CA MET A 242 -3.09 -6.01 -14.17
C MET A 242 -2.91 -4.59 -13.62
N SER A 243 -1.69 -4.11 -13.46
CA SER A 243 -1.41 -2.79 -12.90
C SER A 243 -1.96 -1.65 -13.76
N SER A 244 -2.41 -0.58 -13.10
CA SER A 244 -2.94 0.60 -13.78
C SER A 244 -1.81 1.41 -14.44
N PRO A 245 -2.05 2.09 -15.57
CA PRO A 245 -1.14 3.15 -15.99
C PRO A 245 -1.08 4.22 -14.91
N LEU A 246 0.10 4.72 -14.59
CA LEU A 246 0.24 5.76 -13.57
C LEU A 246 -0.21 7.11 -14.18
N PRO A 247 -1.21 7.81 -13.58
CA PRO A 247 -1.61 9.13 -14.06
C PRO A 247 -0.46 10.13 -14.05
N ASP A 248 -0.45 11.06 -15.00
CA ASP A 248 0.64 12.02 -15.16
C ASP A 248 0.92 12.82 -13.88
N LYS A 249 -0.12 13.24 -13.15
CA LYS A 249 0.06 13.94 -11.87
C LYS A 249 0.90 13.12 -10.88
N LEU A 250 0.55 11.84 -10.70
CA LEU A 250 1.29 10.92 -9.82
C LEU A 250 2.70 10.64 -10.34
N ARG A 251 2.85 10.53 -11.67
CA ARG A 251 4.15 10.34 -12.32
C ARG A 251 5.12 11.49 -12.05
N HIS A 252 4.69 12.74 -12.26
CA HIS A 252 5.51 13.91 -11.95
C HIS A 252 5.83 14.01 -10.45
N MET A 253 4.89 13.63 -9.58
CA MET A 253 5.12 13.60 -8.14
C MET A 253 6.18 12.58 -7.73
N ALA A 254 6.20 11.40 -8.37
CA ALA A 254 7.25 10.42 -8.19
C ALA A 254 8.62 10.97 -8.61
N GLU A 255 8.70 11.63 -9.77
CA GLU A 255 9.94 12.24 -10.28
C GLU A 255 10.50 13.30 -9.33
N VAL A 256 9.65 14.18 -8.78
CA VAL A 256 10.04 15.20 -7.80
C VAL A 256 10.66 14.59 -6.52
N LYS A 257 10.29 13.34 -6.20
CA LYS A 257 10.82 12.60 -5.05
C LYS A 257 12.03 11.72 -5.41
N GLY A 258 12.57 11.86 -6.62
CA GLY A 258 13.70 11.08 -7.09
C GLY A 258 13.34 9.62 -7.43
N ILE A 259 12.07 9.32 -7.64
CA ILE A 259 11.61 8.02 -8.14
C ILE A 259 11.43 8.15 -9.65
N SER A 260 12.19 7.38 -10.42
CA SER A 260 12.04 7.35 -11.87
C SER A 260 10.64 6.89 -12.25
N ALA A 261 9.92 7.71 -13.02
CA ALA A 261 8.57 7.41 -13.47
C ALA A 261 8.44 7.79 -14.95
N PRO A 262 8.99 6.97 -15.87
CA PRO A 262 8.96 7.26 -17.30
C PRO A 262 7.53 7.30 -17.85
N LEU A 263 7.33 7.98 -18.99
CA LEU A 263 6.03 8.04 -19.64
C LEU A 263 5.50 6.63 -19.94
N GLY A 264 4.22 6.39 -19.63
CA GLY A 264 3.59 5.08 -19.81
C GLY A 264 3.93 4.06 -18.72
N CYS A 265 4.58 4.47 -17.62
CA CYS A 265 4.82 3.59 -16.49
C CYS A 265 3.54 3.01 -15.89
N LYS A 266 3.65 1.77 -15.43
CA LYS A 266 2.60 1.08 -14.69
C LYS A 266 2.78 1.29 -13.19
N ALA A 267 1.68 1.34 -12.46
CA ALA A 267 1.59 1.35 -11.01
C ALA A 267 2.06 0.00 -10.42
N MET A 268 3.35 -0.32 -10.58
CA MET A 268 3.91 -1.59 -10.15
C MET A 268 5.25 -1.37 -9.45
N ALA A 269 5.52 -2.20 -8.44
CA ALA A 269 6.87 -2.42 -7.94
C ALA A 269 7.23 -3.90 -7.93
N PHE A 270 8.49 -4.21 -8.16
CA PHE A 270 9.06 -5.54 -8.10
C PHE A 270 10.22 -5.56 -7.10
N ASN A 271 10.26 -6.58 -6.24
CA ASN A 271 11.27 -6.78 -5.20
C ASN A 271 11.47 -5.54 -4.31
N ALA A 272 10.37 -4.89 -3.97
CA ALA A 272 10.39 -3.72 -3.10
C ALA A 272 10.66 -4.16 -1.66
N ASP A 273 11.76 -3.68 -1.08
CA ASP A 273 11.95 -3.73 0.37
C ASP A 273 10.91 -2.85 1.10
N ALA A 274 10.87 -2.89 2.43
CA ALA A 274 9.91 -2.08 3.19
C ALA A 274 10.00 -0.57 2.89
N VAL A 275 11.20 -0.05 2.58
CA VAL A 275 11.42 1.37 2.26
C VAL A 275 10.86 1.70 0.88
N SER A 276 11.05 0.79 -0.05
CA SER A 276 10.59 0.86 -1.42
C SER A 276 9.07 0.73 -1.52
N LEU A 277 8.48 -0.16 -0.73
CA LEU A 277 7.04 -0.26 -0.60
C LEU A 277 6.48 1.06 -0.07
N LEU A 278 7.08 1.64 0.97
CA LEU A 278 6.71 2.97 1.47
C LEU A 278 6.86 4.07 0.42
N LYS A 279 7.89 4.03 -0.43
CA LYS A 279 8.05 4.98 -1.55
C LYS A 279 6.91 4.86 -2.55
N LEU A 280 6.56 3.65 -2.98
CA LEU A 280 5.44 3.43 -3.90
C LEU A 280 4.12 3.89 -3.27
N LEU A 281 3.90 3.53 -2.00
CA LEU A 281 2.72 3.92 -1.25
C LEU A 281 2.62 5.45 -1.11
N ASN A 282 3.74 6.13 -0.89
CA ASN A 282 3.80 7.59 -0.85
C ASN A 282 3.50 8.23 -2.23
N VAL A 283 3.91 7.62 -3.35
CA VAL A 283 3.53 8.12 -4.69
C VAL A 283 2.02 8.12 -4.88
N GLY A 284 1.33 7.06 -4.43
CA GLY A 284 -0.14 7.01 -4.46
C GLY A 284 -0.79 8.06 -3.56
N THR A 285 -0.32 8.22 -2.32
CA THR A 285 -1.02 9.02 -1.32
C THR A 285 -0.70 10.50 -1.29
N GLN A 286 0.39 10.95 -1.92
CA GLN A 286 0.80 12.35 -1.83
C GLN A 286 -0.04 13.31 -2.70
N VAL A 287 -1.10 12.86 -3.39
CA VAL A 287 -2.12 13.75 -4.00
C VAL A 287 -2.61 14.82 -3.00
N VAL A 288 -2.45 14.56 -1.70
CA VAL A 288 -2.83 15.41 -0.55
C VAL A 288 -1.76 16.44 -0.14
N ALA A 289 -0.53 16.32 -0.65
CA ALA A 289 0.58 17.22 -0.31
C ALA A 289 0.74 18.41 -1.28
N ALA A 290 -0.11 18.55 -2.30
CA ALA A 290 -0.02 19.66 -3.27
C ALA A 290 -0.75 20.95 -2.84
N ALA A 291 -1.21 21.05 -1.59
CA ALA A 291 -1.80 22.29 -1.07
C ALA A 291 -1.19 22.64 0.29
N THR A 292 0.04 23.19 0.28
CA THR A 292 0.42 24.51 0.84
C THR A 292 1.94 24.57 1.05
N LEU A 293 2.64 25.31 0.19
CA LEU A 293 3.91 25.93 0.59
C LEU A 293 3.58 27.17 1.44
N PRO A 294 4.21 27.37 2.60
CA PRO A 294 3.99 28.56 3.42
C PRO A 294 4.41 29.84 2.66
N PRO A 295 3.60 30.92 2.69
CA PRO A 295 3.91 32.18 1.98
C PRO A 295 5.21 32.88 2.39
N HIS A 296 5.80 32.52 3.54
CA HIS A 296 7.03 33.13 4.06
C HIS A 296 8.33 32.48 3.55
N LEU A 297 8.21 31.50 2.64
CA LEU A 297 9.33 30.87 1.93
C LEU A 297 9.23 31.13 0.40
N ARG A 298 8.83 32.35 0.02
CA ARG A 298 9.03 32.92 -1.32
C ARG A 298 10.12 33.98 -1.29
#